data_AF-A0A259IA79-F1
#
_entry.id   AF-A0A259IA79-F1
#
_cell.length_a   1.000
_cell.length_b   1.000
_cell.length_c   1.000
_cell.angle_alpha   90.00
_cell.angle_beta   90.00
_cell.angle_gamma   90.00
#
_symmetry.space_group_name_H-M   'P 1'
#
loop_
_entity.id
_entity.type
_entity.pdbx_description
1 polymer ?
#
loop_
_entity_poly.entity_id
_entity_poly.type
_entity_poly.pdbx_seq_one_letter_code
_entity_poly.pdbx_strand_id
1 'polypeptide(L)'
;MASSRKSKPSPKATLQAASAVAKRIGLALSGGLDSVVLLDAICKTVQTDPNNSTEIWVFHIHHGLQKPADQWLEFCEKLAKKYQVHFDFRLLHFADQSQGNIEARAR
;
A
#
# COMPACT_ATOMS: atom_id res chain seq x y z
N MET A 1 56.03 -42.41 -6.42
CA MET A 1 54.57 -42.53 -6.24
C MET A 1 54.14 -41.46 -5.24
N ALA A 2 53.90 -40.22 -5.69
CA ALA A 2 52.56 -39.61 -5.84
C ALA A 2 51.80 -39.52 -4.49
N SER A 3 51.28 -38.39 -4.00
CA SER A 3 51.19 -37.02 -4.49
C SER A 3 50.79 -36.10 -3.33
N SER A 4 51.29 -34.87 -3.34
CA SER A 4 50.77 -33.69 -2.65
C SER A 4 49.29 -33.41 -3.00
N ARG A 5 48.48 -32.92 -2.04
CA ARG A 5 47.59 -31.72 -2.20
C ARG A 5 46.59 -31.49 -1.04
N LYS A 6 46.73 -30.29 -0.46
CA LYS A 6 45.71 -29.25 -0.19
C LYS A 6 44.72 -29.42 0.97
N SER A 7 44.93 -28.56 1.96
CA SER A 7 43.89 -27.90 2.75
C SER A 7 42.85 -27.18 1.87
N LYS A 8 41.58 -27.26 2.25
CA LYS A 8 40.45 -26.42 1.81
C LYS A 8 39.18 -26.81 2.59
N PRO A 9 38.16 -25.95 2.67
CA PRO A 9 38.16 -24.59 3.22
C PRO A 9 37.06 -24.44 4.30
N SER A 10 37.08 -23.33 5.02
CA SER A 10 35.97 -22.87 5.88
C SER A 10 34.64 -22.90 5.11
N PRO A 11 33.51 -23.29 5.73
CA PRO A 11 32.22 -22.98 5.15
C PRO A 11 32.09 -21.46 5.19
N LYS A 12 32.20 -20.88 3.98
CA LYS A 12 31.89 -19.50 3.66
C LYS A 12 30.61 -19.10 4.36
N ALA A 13 30.65 -17.90 4.94
CA ALA A 13 29.49 -17.15 5.35
C ALA A 13 28.34 -17.34 4.35
N THR A 14 27.31 -18.05 4.77
CA THR A 14 25.96 -17.68 4.34
C THR A 14 25.71 -16.37 5.07
N LEU A 15 26.15 -15.27 4.44
CA LEU A 15 25.50 -13.98 4.66
C LEU A 15 24.07 -14.22 4.20
N GLN A 16 23.25 -14.68 5.13
CA GLN A 16 21.82 -14.57 5.04
C GLN A 16 21.62 -13.08 4.85
N ALA A 17 21.41 -12.68 3.59
CA ALA A 17 21.01 -11.32 3.28
C ALA A 17 19.83 -11.08 4.19
N ALA A 18 20.01 -10.21 5.18
CA ALA A 18 18.95 -9.80 6.08
C ALA A 18 17.80 -9.46 5.16
N SER A 19 16.70 -10.21 5.26
CA SER A 19 15.50 -10.01 4.46
C SER A 19 15.18 -8.54 4.55
N ALA A 20 15.47 -7.78 3.49
CA ALA A 20 15.24 -6.35 3.50
C ALA A 20 13.73 -6.19 3.70
N VAL A 21 13.34 -5.65 4.85
CA VAL A 21 11.93 -5.48 5.18
C VAL A 21 11.38 -4.52 4.14
N ALA A 22 10.49 -5.02 3.27
CA ALA A 22 9.82 -4.20 2.27
C ALA A 22 9.08 -3.07 3.00
N LYS A 23 9.34 -1.83 2.60
CA LYS A 23 8.65 -0.67 3.16
C LYS A 23 7.21 -0.67 2.65
N ARG A 24 6.25 -0.28 3.48
CA ARG A 24 4.84 -0.23 3.11
C ARG A 24 4.26 1.14 3.41
N ILE A 25 3.51 1.67 2.47
CA ILE A 25 2.77 2.92 2.62
C ILE A 25 1.28 2.61 2.50
N GLY A 26 0.51 2.93 3.54
CA GLY A 26 -0.95 2.93 3.50
C GLY A 26 -1.46 4.35 3.21
N LEU A 27 -2.28 4.51 2.18
CA LEU A 27 -2.85 5.78 1.76
C LEU A 27 -4.38 5.72 1.82
N ALA A 28 -5.00 6.66 2.54
CA ALA A 28 -6.43 6.88 2.47
C ALA A 28 -6.79 7.68 1.20
N LEU A 29 -7.64 7.10 0.35
CA LEU A 29 -8.11 7.73 -0.89
C LEU A 29 -9.60 8.00 -0.80
N SER A 30 -9.97 9.28 -0.73
CA SER A 30 -11.38 9.70 -0.72
C SER A 30 -11.97 9.84 -2.12
N GLY A 31 -11.11 9.97 -3.14
CA GLY A 31 -11.48 10.32 -4.51
C GLY A 31 -11.46 11.82 -4.79
N GLY A 32 -11.23 12.65 -3.76
CA GLY A 32 -11.03 14.10 -3.91
C GLY A 32 -9.62 14.46 -4.41
N LEU A 33 -9.49 15.66 -4.98
CA LEU A 33 -8.27 16.15 -5.62
C LEU A 33 -7.01 15.95 -4.75
N ASP A 34 -7.06 16.36 -3.49
CA ASP A 34 -5.89 16.30 -2.60
C ASP A 34 -5.38 14.87 -2.43
N SER A 35 -6.28 13.93 -2.18
CA SER A 35 -5.94 12.51 -2.01
C SER A 35 -5.42 11.88 -3.31
N VAL A 36 -5.91 12.33 -4.46
CA VAL A 36 -5.46 11.86 -5.78
C VAL A 36 -4.08 12.41 -6.13
N VAL A 37 -3.82 13.69 -5.85
CA VAL A 37 -2.50 14.31 -6.03
C VAL A 37 -1.47 13.67 -5.09
N LEU A 38 -1.87 13.36 -3.85
CA LEU A 38 -1.01 12.65 -2.91
C LEU A 38 -0.66 11.24 -3.42
N LEU A 39 -1.62 10.48 -3.96
CA LEU A 39 -1.37 9.19 -4.60
C LEU A 39 -0.35 9.34 -5.75
N ASP A 40 -0.57 10.30 -6.64
CA ASP A 40 0.33 10.56 -7.78
C ASP A 40 1.76 10.87 -7.32
N ALA A 41 1.91 11.74 -6.31
CA ALA A 41 3.22 12.11 -5.77
C ALA A 41 3.94 10.90 -5.14
N ILE A 42 3.24 10.09 -4.34
CA ILE A 42 3.82 8.87 -3.73
C ILE A 42 4.24 7.88 -4.82
N CYS A 43 3.36 7.61 -5.79
CA CYS A 43 3.70 6.69 -6.88
C CYS A 43 4.92 7.17 -7.67
N LYS A 44 5.00 8.47 -8.01
CA LYS A 44 6.16 9.03 -8.73
C LYS A 44 7.44 8.91 -7.91
N THR A 45 7.40 9.28 -6.63
CA THR A 45 8.59 9.20 -5.77
C THR A 45 9.09 7.77 -5.60
N VAL A 46 8.21 6.80 -5.37
CA VAL A 46 8.61 5.39 -5.26
C VAL A 46 9.24 4.87 -6.56
N GLN A 47 8.72 5.27 -7.72
CA GLN A 47 9.23 4.85 -9.03
C GLN A 47 10.58 5.49 -9.42
N THR A 48 11.02 6.57 -8.76
CA THR A 48 12.30 7.22 -9.10
C THR A 48 13.54 6.39 -8.76
N ASP A 49 13.43 5.46 -7.80
CA ASP A 49 14.52 4.57 -7.40
C ASP A 49 14.18 3.12 -7.79
N PRO A 50 14.86 2.53 -8.79
CA PRO A 50 14.62 1.15 -9.24
C PRO A 50 14.88 0.09 -8.16
N ASN A 51 15.66 0.41 -7.13
CA ASN A 51 15.93 -0.52 -6.03
C ASN A 51 14.90 -0.40 -4.90
N ASN A 52 13.94 0.53 -5.04
CA ASN A 52 12.93 0.75 -4.04
C ASN A 52 11.85 -0.34 -4.09
N SER A 53 11.86 -1.21 -3.08
CA SER A 53 10.85 -2.25 -2.89
C SER A 53 9.67 -1.80 -2.02
N THR A 54 9.27 -0.52 -2.11
CA THR A 54 8.13 0.00 -1.32
C THR A 54 6.81 -0.45 -1.93
N GLU A 55 5.98 -1.14 -1.15
CA GLU A 55 4.61 -1.47 -1.52
C GLU A 55 3.66 -0.32 -1.15
N ILE A 56 2.76 0.02 -2.06
CA ILE A 56 1.72 1.04 -1.84
C ILE A 56 0.36 0.35 -1.73
N TRP A 57 -0.34 0.65 -0.65
CA TRP A 57 -1.68 0.18 -0.35
C TRP A 57 -2.63 1.36 -0.26
N VAL A 58 -3.69 1.34 -1.06
CA VAL A 58 -4.70 2.38 -1.11
C VAL A 58 -5.99 1.87 -0.48
N PHE A 59 -6.57 2.68 0.41
CA PHE A 59 -7.77 2.34 1.16
C PHE A 59 -8.87 3.36 0.92
N HIS A 60 -10.07 2.90 0.57
CA HIS A 60 -11.25 3.75 0.48
C HIS A 60 -12.27 3.42 1.59
N ILE A 61 -12.82 4.44 2.24
CA ILE A 61 -13.92 4.27 3.19
C ILE A 61 -15.23 4.64 2.50
N HIS A 62 -16.00 3.62 2.15
CA HIS A 62 -17.32 3.80 1.61
C HIS A 62 -18.31 4.05 2.76
N HIS A 63 -18.67 5.30 2.98
CA HIS A 63 -19.56 5.68 4.09
C HIS A 63 -21.05 5.46 3.81
N GLY A 64 -21.48 5.30 2.54
CA GLY A 64 -22.89 5.10 2.18
C GLY A 64 -23.84 6.28 2.45
N LEU A 65 -23.35 7.35 3.09
CA LEU A 65 -24.13 8.57 3.40
C LEU A 65 -24.64 9.36 2.19
N GLN A 66 -24.01 9.24 1.01
CA GLN A 66 -24.34 10.06 -0.15
C GLN A 66 -24.65 9.17 -1.37
N LYS A 67 -25.59 9.61 -2.22
CA LYS A 67 -25.94 8.93 -3.47
C LYS A 67 -24.74 8.57 -4.37
N PRO A 68 -23.73 9.44 -4.55
CA PRO A 68 -22.56 9.12 -5.36
C PRO A 68 -21.52 8.22 -4.66
N ALA A 69 -21.75 7.72 -3.44
CA ALA A 69 -20.74 6.93 -2.70
C ALA A 69 -20.24 5.70 -3.48
N ASP A 70 -21.14 4.99 -4.16
CA ASP A 70 -20.77 3.84 -5.01
C ASP A 70 -19.86 4.27 -6.16
N GLN A 71 -20.15 5.42 -6.78
CA GLN A 71 -19.34 5.99 -7.86
C GLN A 71 -17.94 6.38 -7.37
N TRP A 72 -17.82 6.86 -6.13
CA TRP A 72 -16.54 7.20 -5.52
C TRP A 72 -15.68 5.95 -5.26
N LEU A 73 -16.29 4.86 -4.82
CA LEU A 73 -15.61 3.56 -4.70
C LEU A 73 -15.09 3.09 -6.07
N GLU A 74 -15.95 3.10 -7.10
CA GLU A 74 -15.52 2.73 -8.46
C GLU A 74 -14.39 3.61 -8.99
N PHE A 75 -14.47 4.92 -8.74
CA PHE A 75 -13.44 5.87 -9.13
C PHE A 75 -12.09 5.55 -8.44
N CYS A 76 -12.12 5.30 -7.13
CA CYS A 76 -10.92 4.96 -6.36
C CYS A 76 -10.32 3.63 -6.83
N GLU A 77 -11.14 2.63 -7.10
CA GLU A 77 -10.68 1.32 -7.62
C GLU A 77 -10.02 1.47 -9.00
N LYS A 78 -10.64 2.24 -9.91
CA LYS A 78 -10.09 2.55 -11.25
C LYS A 78 -8.74 3.27 -11.16
N LEU A 79 -8.60 4.21 -10.22
CA LEU A 79 -7.33 4.90 -9.98
C LEU A 79 -6.26 3.94 -9.46
N ALA A 80 -6.56 3.10 -8.47
CA ALA A 80 -5.59 2.16 -7.95
C ALA A 80 -5.10 1.17 -9.03
N LYS A 81 -6.01 0.68 -9.88
CA LYS A 81 -5.67 -0.12 -11.07
C LYS A 81 -4.75 0.63 -12.04
N LYS A 82 -5.03 1.92 -12.32
CA LYS A 82 -4.19 2.76 -13.18
C LYS A 82 -2.77 2.92 -12.64
N TYR A 83 -2.61 3.10 -11.33
CA TYR A 83 -1.30 3.22 -10.69
C TYR A 83 -0.64 1.87 -10.37
N GLN A 84 -1.33 0.75 -10.60
CA GLN A 84 -0.85 -0.61 -10.30
C GLN A 84 -0.47 -0.79 -8.82
N VAL A 85 -1.29 -0.23 -7.92
CA VAL A 85 -1.12 -0.32 -6.46
C VAL A 85 -2.19 -1.21 -5.84
N HIS A 86 -1.93 -1.72 -4.63
CA HIS A 86 -2.92 -2.51 -3.91
C HIS A 86 -4.12 -1.64 -3.52
N PHE A 87 -5.32 -2.23 -3.55
CA PHE A 87 -6.56 -1.55 -3.21
C PHE A 87 -7.41 -2.41 -2.28
N ASP A 88 -7.91 -1.82 -1.20
CA ASP A 88 -8.98 -2.38 -0.38
C ASP A 88 -9.96 -1.28 -0.01
N PHE A 89 -11.18 -1.67 0.37
CA PHE A 89 -12.17 -0.73 0.85
C PHE A 89 -12.93 -1.29 2.05
N ARG A 90 -13.56 -0.40 2.81
CA ARG A 90 -14.49 -0.77 3.87
C ARG A 90 -15.79 -0.01 3.71
N LEU A 91 -16.89 -0.75 3.69
CA LEU A 91 -18.24 -0.21 3.78
C LEU A 91 -18.58 -0.01 5.26
N LEU A 92 -18.84 1.24 5.65
CA LEU A 92 -19.31 1.53 7.00
C LEU A 92 -20.82 1.31 7.07
N HIS A 93 -21.25 0.61 8.11
CA HIS A 93 -22.66 0.43 8.41
C HIS A 93 -23.04 1.26 9.64
N PHE A 94 -23.97 2.17 9.44
CA PHE A 94 -24.38 3.16 10.42
C PHE A 94 -25.72 2.75 11.05
N ALA A 95 -25.67 1.78 11.97
CA ALA A 95 -26.86 1.17 12.57
C ALA A 95 -27.72 2.13 13.42
N ASP A 96 -27.10 3.14 14.04
CA ASP A 96 -27.77 4.08 14.93
C ASP A 96 -27.45 5.53 14.52
N GLN A 97 -28.49 6.27 14.13
CA GLN A 97 -28.38 7.68 13.72
C GLN A 97 -28.30 8.65 14.92
N SER A 98 -28.51 8.16 16.15
CA SER A 98 -28.44 8.97 17.38
C SER A 98 -27.02 9.18 17.92
N GLN A 99 -26.03 8.43 17.41
CA GLN A 99 -24.64 8.47 17.90
C GLN A 99 -23.78 9.61 17.36
N GLY A 100 -24.25 10.85 17.55
CA GLY A 100 -23.48 12.06 17.26
C GLY A 100 -23.44 12.45 15.78
N ASN A 101 -22.66 13.48 15.47
CA ASN A 101 -22.59 14.04 14.12
C ASN A 101 -21.87 13.09 13.13
N ILE A 102 -22.12 13.28 11.84
CA ILE A 102 -21.55 12.42 10.78
C ILE A 102 -20.02 12.38 10.78
N GLU A 103 -19.35 13.45 11.23
CA GLU A 103 -17.90 13.56 11.27
C GLU A 103 -17.30 12.68 12.38
N ALA A 104 -17.93 12.66 13.56
CA ALA A 104 -17.54 11.81 14.68
C ALA A 104 -17.70 10.33 14.37
N ARG A 105 -18.66 9.98 13.50
CA ARG A 105 -18.92 8.60 13.09
C ARG A 105 -17.99 8.11 11.97
N ALA A 106 -17.27 9.03 11.31
CA ALA A 106 -16.40 8.74 10.17
C ALA A 106 -14.90 8.78 10.48
N ARG A 107 -14.49 9.33 11.63
CA ARG A 107 -13.11 9.32 12.16
C ARG A 107 -12.85 8.09 13.03
#